data_AF-A0A2I1GXK9-F1
#
_entry.id   AF-A0A2I1GXK9-F1
#
_cell.length_a   1.000
_cell.length_b   1.000
_cell.length_c   1.000
_cell.angle_alpha   90.00
_cell.angle_beta   90.00
_cell.angle_gamma   90.00
#
_symmetry.space_group_name_H-M   'P 1'
#
loop_
_entity.id
_entity.type
_entity.pdbx_description
1 polymer ?
#
loop_
_entity_poly.entity_id
_entity_poly.type
_entity_poly.pdbx_seq_one_letter_code
_entity_poly.pdbx_strand_id
1 'polypeptide(L)'
;MKYNTLLSFLALLFLFTIASAFPNGSKLLPRAFEKRNQCSCSFVIADFNHGSSRGIVAFAQDERGHTHVTGIFSKGFDDVHAKYGLRIVDECRNVLFDLTDGLNITSDGSGGTKSFSHKFSEFSVDCDSNGILTKKVHNSKRNCHSNKIRKRLGNQAQTTQNGQGADYAGVFKPK
;
A
#
# COMPACT_ATOMS: atom_id res chain seq x y z
N MET A 1 0.33 74.44 -17.70
CA MET A 1 -0.34 73.19 -17.25
C MET A 1 -0.31 72.11 -18.34
N LYS A 2 0.86 71.53 -18.65
CA LYS A 2 0.98 70.43 -19.64
C LYS A 2 1.85 69.25 -19.17
N TYR A 3 2.52 69.36 -18.02
CA TYR A 3 3.41 68.32 -17.49
C TYR A 3 2.69 67.27 -16.61
N ASN A 4 1.61 67.66 -15.91
CA ASN A 4 0.89 66.73 -15.02
C ASN A 4 0.06 65.68 -15.78
N THR A 5 -0.35 65.96 -17.02
CA THR A 5 -1.07 65.02 -17.87
C THR A 5 -0.13 63.97 -18.50
N LEU A 6 1.11 64.34 -18.78
CA LEU A 6 2.11 63.45 -19.38
C LEU A 6 2.65 62.44 -18.38
N LEU A 7 2.83 62.85 -17.11
CA LEU A 7 3.28 61.98 -16.02
C LEU A 7 2.22 60.92 -15.66
N SER A 8 0.93 61.28 -15.70
CA SER A 8 -0.18 60.34 -15.45
C SER A 8 -0.30 59.26 -16.53
N PHE A 9 -0.05 59.62 -17.79
CA PHE A 9 0.01 58.67 -18.90
C PHE A 9 1.19 57.69 -18.78
N LEU A 10 2.36 58.15 -18.33
CA LEU A 10 3.52 57.27 -18.10
C LEU A 10 3.26 56.29 -16.94
N ALA A 11 2.63 56.74 -15.86
CA ALA A 11 2.30 55.88 -14.72
C ALA A 11 1.28 54.78 -15.08
N LEU A 12 0.29 55.07 -15.95
CA LEU A 12 -0.64 54.06 -16.45
C LEU A 12 0.04 53.02 -17.36
N LEU A 13 1.03 53.43 -18.17
CA LEU A 13 1.74 52.51 -19.06
C LEU A 13 2.62 51.49 -18.31
N PHE A 14 3.13 51.84 -17.13
CA PHE A 14 3.89 50.91 -16.28
C PHE A 14 3.01 49.86 -15.58
N LEU A 15 1.70 50.09 -15.42
CA LEU A 15 0.79 49.11 -14.82
C LEU A 15 0.35 48.02 -15.80
N PHE A 16 0.41 48.26 -17.12
CA PHE A 16 0.06 47.25 -18.13
C PHE A 16 1.18 46.23 -18.41
N THR A 17 2.41 46.48 -17.98
CA THR A 17 3.56 45.59 -18.27
C THR A 17 3.78 44.46 -17.27
N ILE A 18 2.95 44.30 -16.23
CA ILE A 18 3.08 43.17 -15.27
C ILE A 18 2.09 42.01 -15.60
N ALA A 19 1.23 42.16 -16.62
CA ALA A 19 0.25 41.11 -16.96
C ALA A 19 0.74 40.10 -18.03
N SER A 20 1.91 40.29 -18.64
CA SER A 20 2.39 39.48 -19.78
C SER A 20 3.63 38.62 -19.48
N ALA A 21 3.81 38.22 -18.22
CA ALA A 21 4.61 37.05 -17.85
C ALA A 21 3.72 35.87 -17.39
N PHE A 22 2.45 35.85 -17.81
CA PHE A 22 1.69 34.61 -17.81
C PHE A 22 2.00 33.87 -19.11
N PRO A 23 2.54 32.63 -19.04
CA PRO A 23 2.74 31.85 -20.24
C PRO A 23 1.37 31.58 -20.88
N ASN A 24 1.20 32.11 -22.08
CA ASN A 24 0.17 31.68 -23.00
C ASN A 24 0.27 30.16 -23.17
N GLY A 25 -0.83 29.46 -22.91
CA GLY A 25 -1.03 28.09 -23.37
C GLY A 25 -0.47 26.99 -22.47
N SER A 26 -1.38 26.38 -21.71
CA SER A 26 -1.49 24.92 -21.54
C SER A 26 -0.33 24.09 -20.98
N LYS A 27 0.65 24.66 -20.26
CA LYS A 27 1.74 23.86 -19.65
C LYS A 27 2.05 24.04 -18.16
N LEU A 28 1.32 24.88 -17.42
CA LEU A 28 1.60 25.14 -15.98
C LEU A 28 0.44 24.84 -15.01
N LEU A 29 -0.52 23.99 -15.40
CA LEU A 29 -1.18 23.14 -14.42
C LEU A 29 -0.55 21.76 -14.56
N PRO A 30 0.48 21.39 -13.77
CA PRO A 30 0.79 19.98 -13.65
C PRO A 30 -0.42 19.34 -12.97
N ARG A 31 -1.32 18.78 -13.76
CA ARG A 31 -2.22 17.68 -13.34
C ARG A 31 -3.28 18.00 -12.28
N ALA A 32 -3.76 19.24 -12.14
CA ALA A 32 -4.85 19.53 -11.19
C ALA A 32 -6.16 18.74 -11.48
N PHE A 33 -6.33 18.28 -12.72
CA PHE A 33 -7.44 17.42 -13.17
C PHE A 33 -6.95 16.29 -14.09
N GLU A 34 -5.72 15.81 -13.88
CA GLU A 34 -5.39 14.48 -14.42
C GLU A 34 -6.28 13.53 -13.62
N LYS A 35 -7.29 12.95 -14.30
CA LYS A 35 -8.32 12.05 -13.77
C LYS A 35 -7.75 11.27 -12.58
N ARG A 36 -8.11 11.65 -11.33
CA ARG A 36 -7.61 10.96 -10.12
C ARG A 36 -7.87 9.48 -10.36
N ASN A 37 -6.80 8.70 -10.35
CA ASN A 37 -6.81 7.32 -10.81
C ASN A 37 -7.84 6.50 -10.00
N GLN A 38 -8.31 5.41 -10.59
CA GLN A 38 -9.55 4.67 -10.28
C GLN A 38 -9.78 4.17 -8.84
N CYS A 39 -8.85 4.39 -7.90
CA CYS A 39 -8.84 3.74 -6.59
C CYS A 39 -9.00 4.73 -5.43
N SER A 40 -9.82 4.37 -4.43
CA SER A 40 -9.81 5.05 -3.13
C SER A 40 -8.59 4.66 -2.31
N CYS A 41 -8.01 5.58 -1.53
CA CYS A 41 -7.02 5.20 -0.53
C CYS A 41 -7.61 4.19 0.45
N SER A 42 -6.86 3.15 0.79
CA SER A 42 -7.33 2.05 1.64
C SER A 42 -6.21 1.56 2.55
N PHE A 43 -6.56 1.18 3.76
CA PHE A 43 -5.60 0.77 4.79
C PHE A 43 -6.09 -0.47 5.50
N VAL A 44 -5.24 -1.50 5.56
CA VAL A 44 -5.51 -2.74 6.29
C VAL A 44 -4.28 -3.15 7.08
N ILE A 45 -4.52 -3.94 8.12
CA ILE A 45 -3.49 -4.48 9.00
C ILE A 45 -3.61 -5.99 9.11
N ALA A 46 -2.46 -6.62 9.33
CA ALA A 46 -2.34 -7.98 9.83
C ALA A 46 -1.63 -7.91 11.17
N ASP A 47 -2.38 -8.17 12.24
CA ASP A 47 -1.86 -8.25 13.61
C ASP A 47 -1.53 -9.69 13.96
N PHE A 48 -0.23 -9.99 14.07
CA PHE A 48 0.29 -11.28 14.50
C PHE A 48 0.37 -11.28 16.02
N ASN A 49 -0.76 -11.56 16.67
CA ASN A 49 -0.88 -11.65 18.13
C ASN A 49 -1.14 -13.10 18.63
N HIS A 50 -1.19 -14.06 17.71
CA HIS A 50 -1.34 -15.49 17.95
C HIS A 50 -0.23 -16.29 17.23
N GLY A 51 0.04 -17.52 17.70
CA GLY A 51 1.14 -18.34 17.17
C GLY A 51 2.52 -17.95 17.70
N SER A 52 3.58 -18.35 16.99
CA SER A 52 4.99 -18.09 17.35
C SER A 52 5.42 -16.65 17.05
N SER A 53 4.90 -16.05 15.99
CA SER A 53 5.25 -14.71 15.55
C SER A 53 4.50 -13.65 16.37
N ARG A 54 5.19 -12.56 16.70
CA ARG A 54 4.56 -11.35 17.26
C ARG A 54 4.95 -10.13 16.46
N GLY A 55 3.97 -9.37 15.97
CA GLY A 55 4.25 -8.22 15.12
C GLY A 55 3.03 -7.65 14.41
N ILE A 56 3.26 -6.59 13.66
CA ILE A 56 2.22 -5.94 12.85
C ILE A 56 2.74 -5.71 11.44
N VAL A 57 1.87 -5.95 10.46
CA VAL A 57 2.11 -5.58 9.07
C VAL A 57 0.94 -4.72 8.60
N ALA A 58 1.26 -3.56 8.04
CA ALA A 58 0.30 -2.62 7.47
C ALA A 58 0.42 -2.58 5.95
N PHE A 59 -0.72 -2.42 5.29
CA PHE A 59 -0.86 -2.33 3.85
C PHE A 59 -1.65 -1.06 3.53
N ALA A 60 -1.03 -0.14 2.79
CA ALA A 60 -1.61 1.15 2.42
C ALA A 60 -1.68 1.28 0.90
N GLN A 61 -2.89 1.39 0.37
CA GLN A 61 -3.15 1.60 -1.05
C GLN A 61 -3.17 3.09 -1.39
N ASP A 62 -2.47 3.49 -2.45
CA ASP A 62 -2.55 4.83 -3.03
C ASP A 62 -3.67 4.97 -4.08
N GLU A 63 -3.90 6.20 -4.56
CA GLU A 63 -4.95 6.48 -5.56
C GLU A 63 -4.73 5.78 -6.90
N ARG A 64 -3.54 5.22 -7.16
CA ARG A 64 -3.22 4.44 -8.36
C ARG A 64 -3.46 2.95 -8.17
N GLY A 65 -3.85 2.51 -6.98
CA GLY A 65 -4.04 1.10 -6.65
C GLY A 65 -2.75 0.38 -6.29
N HIS A 66 -1.62 1.07 -6.15
CA HIS A 66 -0.39 0.46 -5.66
C HIS A 66 -0.43 0.32 -4.15
N THR A 67 0.17 -0.75 -3.63
CA THR A 67 0.14 -1.05 -2.19
C THR A 67 1.52 -0.93 -1.56
N HIS A 68 1.64 -0.02 -0.60
CA HIS A 68 2.80 0.09 0.27
C HIS A 68 2.63 -0.84 1.48
N VAL A 69 3.57 -1.75 1.66
CA VAL A 69 3.60 -2.69 2.78
C VAL A 69 4.71 -2.30 3.72
N THR A 70 4.42 -2.27 5.02
CA THR A 70 5.40 -2.01 6.06
C THR A 70 5.12 -2.88 7.27
N GLY A 71 6.14 -3.30 7.98
CA GLY A 71 5.94 -4.11 9.16
C GLY A 71 7.17 -4.28 10.03
N ILE A 72 6.93 -4.88 11.18
CA ILE A 72 7.94 -5.25 12.15
C ILE A 72 7.41 -6.40 13.02
N PHE A 73 8.29 -7.35 13.31
CA PHE A 73 8.07 -8.41 14.27
C PHE A 73 9.02 -8.28 15.45
N SER A 74 8.51 -8.54 16.65
CA SER A 74 9.26 -8.61 17.89
C SER A 74 9.58 -10.05 18.32
N LYS A 75 8.92 -11.06 17.73
CA LYS A 75 9.17 -12.50 18.00
C LYS A 75 8.89 -13.35 16.77
N GLY A 76 9.48 -14.56 16.75
CA GLY A 76 9.25 -15.60 15.74
C GLY A 76 10.31 -15.68 14.63
N PHE A 77 11.42 -14.94 14.79
CA PHE A 77 12.46 -14.76 13.77
C PHE A 77 13.86 -14.99 14.36
N ASP A 78 14.00 -16.11 15.08
CA ASP A 78 15.19 -16.44 15.89
C ASP A 78 16.40 -16.96 15.08
N ASP A 79 16.16 -17.50 13.87
CA ASP A 79 17.21 -18.04 13.01
C ASP A 79 17.76 -16.98 12.06
N VAL A 80 18.92 -16.42 12.41
CA VAL A 80 19.61 -15.37 11.64
C VAL A 80 20.07 -15.81 10.25
N HIS A 81 20.06 -17.11 9.94
CA HIS A 81 20.44 -17.65 8.64
C HIS A 81 19.25 -18.07 7.78
N ALA A 82 18.04 -18.05 8.34
CA ALA A 82 16.85 -18.40 7.58
C ALA A 82 16.45 -17.30 6.58
N LYS A 83 15.87 -17.71 5.46
CA LYS A 83 15.17 -16.81 4.55
C LYS A 83 13.73 -16.60 5.05
N TYR A 84 13.46 -15.43 5.58
CA TYR A 84 12.12 -15.05 6.02
C TYR A 84 11.32 -14.38 4.91
N GLY A 85 10.00 -14.55 4.96
CA GLY A 85 9.09 -14.02 3.96
C GLY A 85 7.69 -13.80 4.48
N LEU A 86 6.88 -13.16 3.64
CA LEU A 86 5.48 -12.87 3.90
C LEU A 86 4.67 -13.17 2.64
N ARG A 87 3.56 -13.88 2.80
CA ARG A 87 2.62 -14.20 1.73
C ARG A 87 1.23 -13.73 2.11
N ILE A 88 0.43 -13.41 1.11
CA ILE A 88 -1.02 -13.31 1.26
C ILE A 88 -1.62 -14.61 0.75
N VAL A 89 -2.45 -15.23 1.56
CA VAL A 89 -3.12 -16.50 1.24
C VAL A 89 -4.64 -16.37 1.36
N ASP A 90 -5.36 -17.17 0.59
CA ASP A 90 -6.79 -17.35 0.80
C ASP A 90 -7.07 -18.27 2.00
N GLU A 91 -8.35 -18.47 2.33
CA GLU A 91 -8.75 -19.36 3.42
C GLU A 91 -8.36 -20.83 3.22
N CYS A 92 -7.99 -21.22 2.00
CA CYS A 92 -7.55 -22.56 1.63
C CYS A 92 -6.02 -22.69 1.66
N ARG A 93 -5.31 -21.63 2.07
CA ARG A 93 -3.85 -21.52 2.04
C ARG A 93 -3.26 -21.50 0.64
N ASN A 94 -4.06 -21.21 -0.39
CA ASN A 94 -3.51 -20.92 -1.71
C ASN A 94 -2.81 -19.56 -1.66
N VAL A 95 -1.60 -19.49 -2.20
CA VAL A 95 -0.84 -18.23 -2.28
C VAL A 95 -1.47 -17.31 -3.31
N LEU A 96 -1.90 -16.12 -2.88
CA LEU A 96 -2.44 -15.06 -3.73
C LEU A 96 -1.35 -14.10 -4.20
N PHE A 97 -0.43 -13.77 -3.27
CA PHE A 97 0.71 -12.89 -3.47
C PHE A 97 1.88 -13.38 -2.62
N ASP A 98 3.05 -13.55 -3.22
CA ASP A 98 4.30 -13.77 -2.48
C ASP A 98 5.07 -12.44 -2.43
N LEU A 99 5.25 -11.90 -1.22
CA LEU A 99 5.86 -10.60 -0.98
C LEU A 99 7.33 -10.73 -0.54
N THR A 100 7.85 -11.96 -0.47
CA THR A 100 9.13 -12.28 0.15
C THR A 100 10.29 -11.49 -0.43
N ASP A 101 10.44 -11.50 -1.76
CA ASP A 101 11.60 -10.88 -2.41
C ASP A 101 11.53 -9.35 -2.38
N GLY A 102 10.31 -8.78 -2.35
CA GLY A 102 10.12 -7.33 -2.24
C GLY A 102 10.41 -6.80 -0.83
N LEU A 103 9.99 -7.53 0.20
CA LEU A 103 10.13 -7.08 1.61
C LEU A 103 11.52 -7.34 2.19
N ASN A 104 12.22 -8.39 1.73
CA ASN A 104 13.54 -8.78 2.20
C ASN A 104 13.64 -8.77 3.75
N ILE A 105 12.77 -9.53 4.41
CA ILE A 105 12.66 -9.53 5.88
C ILE A 105 13.94 -10.13 6.48
N THR A 106 14.60 -9.36 7.34
CA THR A 106 15.82 -9.78 8.04
C THR A 106 15.60 -9.84 9.55
N SER A 107 16.07 -10.91 10.20
CA SER A 107 16.12 -11.00 11.66
C SER A 107 16.93 -9.84 12.26
N ASP A 108 16.52 -9.38 13.44
CA ASP A 108 17.28 -8.42 14.24
C ASP A 108 18.33 -9.07 15.16
N GLY A 109 18.37 -10.42 15.22
CA GLY A 109 19.27 -11.19 16.09
C GLY A 109 18.78 -11.33 17.54
N SER A 110 17.60 -10.81 17.87
CA SER A 110 16.95 -10.89 19.19
C SER A 110 15.60 -11.61 19.18
N GLY A 111 15.34 -12.36 18.10
CA GLY A 111 14.09 -13.09 17.87
C GLY A 111 13.04 -12.31 17.09
N GLY A 112 13.28 -11.03 16.80
CA GLY A 112 12.44 -10.18 15.99
C GLY A 112 13.04 -9.91 14.61
N THR A 113 12.59 -8.82 13.99
CA THR A 113 13.03 -8.38 12.66
C THR A 113 13.38 -6.91 12.70
N LYS A 114 14.29 -6.50 11.81
CA LYS A 114 14.35 -5.09 11.43
C LYS A 114 13.02 -4.67 10.80
N SER A 115 12.65 -3.39 10.93
CA SER A 115 11.52 -2.87 10.18
C SER A 115 11.76 -3.06 8.68
N PHE A 116 10.73 -3.48 7.97
CA PHE A 116 10.78 -3.73 6.54
C PHE A 116 9.69 -2.96 5.84
N SER A 117 9.94 -2.56 4.60
CA SER A 117 8.98 -1.79 3.82
C SER A 117 9.23 -1.90 2.32
N HIS A 118 8.16 -2.05 1.55
CA HIS A 118 8.23 -2.10 0.09
C HIS A 118 6.92 -1.66 -0.55
N LYS A 119 7.01 -0.99 -1.71
CA LYS A 119 5.84 -0.60 -2.50
C LYS A 119 5.67 -1.55 -3.68
N PHE A 120 4.54 -2.24 -3.72
CA PHE A 120 4.16 -3.14 -4.79
C PHE A 120 3.19 -2.47 -5.76
N SER A 121 3.46 -2.62 -7.05
CA SER A 121 2.58 -2.14 -8.13
C SER A 121 1.62 -3.21 -8.65
N GLU A 122 1.83 -4.46 -8.25
CA GLU A 122 1.21 -5.64 -8.85
C GLU A 122 -0.16 -5.97 -8.25
N PHE A 123 -0.49 -5.36 -7.11
CA PHE A 123 -1.74 -5.59 -6.41
C PHE A 123 -2.21 -4.38 -5.62
N SER A 124 -3.53 -4.35 -5.44
CA SER A 124 -4.25 -3.36 -4.66
C SER A 124 -4.61 -3.93 -3.28
N VAL A 125 -5.12 -3.11 -2.37
CA VAL A 125 -5.81 -3.59 -1.16
C VAL A 125 -7.22 -4.03 -1.54
N ASP A 126 -8.00 -3.16 -2.16
CA ASP A 126 -9.42 -3.39 -2.50
C ASP A 126 -9.94 -2.57 -3.69
N CYS A 127 -9.06 -2.06 -4.55
CA CYS A 127 -9.48 -1.26 -5.71
C CYS A 127 -10.18 -2.08 -6.80
N ASP A 128 -9.71 -3.31 -7.03
CA ASP A 128 -10.16 -4.18 -8.12
C ASP A 128 -10.27 -5.64 -7.65
N SER A 129 -10.47 -6.58 -8.58
CA SER A 129 -10.52 -8.02 -8.27
C SER A 129 -9.15 -8.64 -7.95
N ASN A 130 -8.06 -7.90 -8.15
CA ASN A 130 -6.68 -8.31 -7.85
C ASN A 130 -6.17 -7.63 -6.57
N GLY A 131 -7.07 -7.33 -5.63
CA GLY A 131 -6.75 -6.76 -4.33
C GLY A 131 -6.55 -7.81 -3.23
N ILE A 132 -5.80 -7.46 -2.18
CA ILE A 132 -5.58 -8.31 -1.01
C ILE A 132 -6.90 -8.74 -0.35
N LEU A 133 -7.92 -7.89 -0.33
CA LEU A 133 -9.22 -8.22 0.27
C LEU A 133 -10.23 -8.86 -0.70
N THR A 134 -9.97 -8.76 -2.01
CA THR A 134 -10.97 -9.06 -3.05
C THR A 134 -10.60 -10.28 -3.89
N LYS A 135 -9.30 -10.56 -4.07
CA LYS A 135 -8.81 -11.69 -4.88
C LYS A 135 -9.19 -13.03 -4.28
N LYS A 136 -9.61 -13.94 -5.15
CA LYS A 136 -10.03 -15.32 -4.84
C LYS A 136 -9.52 -16.26 -5.92
N VAL A 137 -9.04 -17.44 -5.53
CA VAL A 137 -8.61 -18.49 -6.49
C VAL A 137 -9.76 -19.44 -6.83
N HIS A 138 -10.78 -19.52 -5.98
CA HIS A 138 -11.86 -20.48 -6.13
C HIS A 138 -13.23 -19.82 -5.92
N ASN A 139 -14.22 -20.26 -6.70
CA ASN A 139 -15.59 -19.74 -6.65
C ASN A 139 -16.41 -20.30 -5.47
N SER A 140 -16.02 -21.46 -4.93
CA SER A 140 -16.74 -22.14 -3.85
C SER A 140 -15.83 -22.43 -2.66
N LYS A 141 -16.04 -21.67 -1.58
CA LYS A 141 -15.30 -21.80 -0.31
C LYS A 141 -15.62 -23.09 0.47
N ARG A 142 -16.55 -23.92 -0.01
CA ARG A 142 -17.05 -25.12 0.71
C ARG A 142 -16.08 -26.29 0.74
N ASN A 143 -15.06 -26.30 -0.12
CA ASN A 143 -14.24 -27.50 -0.34
C ASN A 143 -12.90 -27.50 0.39
N CYS A 144 -12.51 -26.40 1.03
CA CYS A 144 -11.19 -26.31 1.67
C CYS A 144 -11.19 -26.70 3.15
N HIS A 145 -12.36 -26.65 3.78
CA HIS A 145 -12.56 -27.09 5.16
C HIS A 145 -13.81 -27.97 5.17
N SER A 146 -13.67 -29.25 5.54
CA SER A 146 -14.78 -30.22 5.61
C SER A 146 -15.91 -29.80 6.56
N ASN A 147 -15.64 -28.85 7.46
CA ASN A 147 -16.60 -28.34 8.42
C ASN A 147 -17.38 -27.14 7.86
N LYS A 148 -18.66 -27.37 7.55
CA LYS A 148 -19.64 -26.44 6.97
C LYS A 148 -19.94 -25.16 7.79
N ILE A 149 -19.27 -24.91 8.92
CA ILE A 149 -19.60 -23.83 9.87
C ILE A 149 -18.34 -23.08 10.33
N ARG A 150 -17.47 -22.69 9.40
CA ARG A 150 -16.51 -21.60 9.69
C ARG A 150 -17.03 -20.33 9.04
N LYS A 151 -17.16 -19.25 9.84
CA LYS A 151 -17.36 -17.89 9.32
C LYS A 151 -16.35 -17.69 8.19
N ARG A 152 -16.79 -17.15 7.06
CA ARG A 152 -15.93 -16.88 5.90
C ARG A 152 -14.75 -16.04 6.39
N LEU A 153 -13.58 -16.67 6.53
CA LEU A 153 -12.36 -15.95 6.86
C LEU A 153 -11.95 -15.18 5.61
N GLY A 154 -11.51 -13.94 5.81
CA GLY A 154 -10.89 -13.17 4.74
C GLY A 154 -9.52 -13.75 4.38
N ASN A 155 -8.88 -13.13 3.40
CA ASN A 155 -7.49 -13.44 3.07
C ASN A 155 -6.59 -13.13 4.30
N GLN A 156 -5.53 -13.89 4.43
CA GLN A 156 -4.64 -13.86 5.59
C GLN A 156 -3.21 -13.55 5.16
N ALA A 157 -2.46 -12.86 6.01
CA ALA A 157 -1.02 -12.77 5.89
C ALA A 157 -0.40 -14.02 6.55
N GLN A 158 0.58 -14.62 5.88
CA GLN A 158 1.30 -15.80 6.34
C GLN A 158 2.80 -15.46 6.40
N THR A 159 3.43 -15.64 7.56
CA THR A 159 4.90 -15.59 7.65
C THR A 159 5.50 -16.89 7.12
N THR A 160 6.69 -16.80 6.54
CA THR A 160 7.40 -17.98 6.04
C THR A 160 8.83 -18.01 6.54
N GLN A 161 9.34 -19.21 6.80
CA GLN A 161 10.75 -19.49 7.07
C GLN A 161 11.23 -20.53 6.05
N ASN A 162 12.28 -20.21 5.29
CA ASN A 162 12.84 -21.06 4.24
C ASN A 162 11.76 -21.55 3.24
N GLY A 163 10.80 -20.67 2.92
CA GLY A 163 9.69 -20.94 2.00
C GLY A 163 8.52 -21.74 2.59
N GLN A 164 8.64 -22.25 3.82
CA GLN A 164 7.56 -22.95 4.52
C GLN A 164 6.71 -21.97 5.33
N GLY A 165 5.40 -22.13 5.32
CA GLY A 165 4.48 -21.29 6.09
C GLY A 165 4.53 -21.58 7.60
N ALA A 166 4.66 -20.54 8.42
CA ALA A 166 4.78 -20.62 9.87
C ALA A 166 3.50 -20.14 10.58
N ASP A 167 3.27 -18.82 10.63
CA ASP A 167 2.12 -18.21 11.32
C ASP A 167 1.18 -17.48 10.37
N TYR A 168 -0.04 -17.22 10.83
CA TYR A 168 -1.09 -16.58 10.06
C TYR A 168 -1.76 -15.46 10.86
N ALA A 169 -2.07 -14.35 10.20
CA ALA A 169 -2.88 -13.28 10.74
C ALA A 169 -3.95 -12.88 9.72
N GLY A 170 -5.18 -12.61 10.19
CA GLY A 170 -6.22 -12.06 9.33
C GLY A 170 -5.85 -10.67 8.86
N VAL A 171 -6.15 -10.35 7.60
CA VAL A 171 -6.02 -8.99 7.06
C VAL A 171 -7.35 -8.26 7.19
N PHE A 172 -7.38 -7.12 7.89
CA PHE A 172 -8.62 -6.38 8.15
C PHE A 172 -8.40 -4.87 8.18
N LYS A 173 -9.47 -4.10 7.93
CA LYS A 173 -9.45 -2.65 8.14
C LYS A 173 -9.53 -2.38 9.65
N PRO A 174 -8.62 -1.58 10.23
CA PRO A 174 -8.74 -1.18 11.63
C PRO A 174 -10.05 -0.40 11.82
N LYS A 175 -10.64 -0.54 13.01
CA LYS A 175 -11.86 0.17 13.40
C LYS A 175 -11.52 1.55 13.98
#